data_AF-A0AAW5KDQ8-F1
#
_entry.id   AF-A0AAW5KDQ8-F1
#
_cell.length_a   1.000
_cell.length_b   1.000
_cell.length_c   1.000
_cell.angle_alpha   90.00
_cell.angle_beta   90.00
_cell.angle_gamma   90.00
#
_symmetry.space_group_name_H-M   'P 1'
#
loop_
_entity.id
_entity.type
_entity.pdbx_description
1 polymer ?
#
loop_
_entity_poly.entity_id
_entity_poly.type
_entity_poly.pdbx_seq_one_letter_code
_entity_poly.pdbx_strand_id
1 'polypeptide(L)'
;GNSGVGKTHLAVSIGLECIDRGLSCLFITSTELVNRLIRAHKRGTSDTMLKKYAGYAVLIIDEVGYLPFSKEGSNLLFQLINMRYERKSTIITTNIP
;
A
#
# COMPACT_ATOMS: atom_id res chain seq x y z
N GLY A 1 -3.77 -16.40 -0.53
CA GLY A 1 -3.18 -17.55 -1.27
C GLY A 1 -1.82 -17.95 -0.69
N ASN A 2 -1.46 -19.24 -0.72
CA ASN A 2 -0.31 -19.82 0.02
C ASN A 2 1.02 -19.09 -0.17
N SER A 3 1.90 -19.16 0.83
CA SER A 3 3.26 -18.60 0.75
C SER A 3 4.09 -19.28 -0.34
N GLY A 4 5.07 -18.57 -0.90
CA GLY A 4 6.00 -19.12 -1.90
C GLY A 4 5.46 -19.24 -3.34
N VAL A 5 4.21 -18.86 -3.61
CA VAL A 5 3.60 -18.97 -4.97
C VAL A 5 3.90 -17.79 -5.92
N GLY A 6 4.84 -16.92 -5.57
CA GLY A 6 5.28 -15.82 -6.45
C GLY A 6 4.41 -14.56 -6.46
N LYS A 7 3.46 -14.39 -5.52
CA LYS A 7 2.58 -13.20 -5.46
C LYS A 7 3.36 -11.88 -5.43
N THR A 8 4.32 -11.78 -4.51
CA THR A 8 5.19 -10.61 -4.36
C THR A 8 6.08 -10.43 -5.58
N HIS A 9 6.61 -11.54 -6.13
CA HIS A 9 7.44 -11.49 -7.33
C HIS A 9 6.67 -10.90 -8.53
N LEU A 10 5.45 -11.38 -8.78
CA LEU A 10 4.60 -10.85 -9.85
C LEU A 10 4.26 -9.37 -9.63
N ALA A 11 3.90 -8.99 -8.40
CA ALA A 11 3.60 -7.59 -8.07
C ALA A 11 4.81 -6.67 -8.32
N VAL A 12 6.00 -7.09 -7.92
CA VAL A 12 7.25 -6.36 -8.15
C VAL A 12 7.57 -6.27 -9.64
N SER A 13 7.43 -7.35 -10.41
CA SER A 13 7.67 -7.33 -11.86
C SER A 13 6.76 -6.35 -12.59
N ILE A 14 5.47 -6.26 -12.21
CA ILE A 14 4.54 -5.25 -12.74
C ILE A 14 5.00 -3.84 -12.35
N GLY A 15 5.45 -3.65 -11.11
CA GLY A 15 5.99 -2.39 -10.63
C GLY A 15 7.22 -1.91 -11.40
N LEU A 16 8.15 -2.82 -11.69
CA LEU A 16 9.36 -2.54 -12.48
C LEU A 16 9.01 -2.10 -13.91
N GLU A 17 8.13 -2.83 -14.60
CA GLU A 17 7.68 -2.44 -15.94
C GLU A 17 7.00 -1.06 -15.95
N CYS A 18 6.27 -0.71 -14.89
CA CYS A 18 5.68 0.62 -14.75
C CYS A 18 6.74 1.71 -14.56
N ILE A 19 7.79 1.43 -13.78
CA ILE A 19 8.93 2.34 -13.58
C ILE A 19 9.67 2.55 -14.91
N ASP A 20 9.89 1.49 -15.69
CA ASP A 20 10.55 1.58 -17.01
C ASP A 20 9.76 2.47 -18.00
N ARG A 21 8.45 2.59 -17.81
CA ARG A 21 7.56 3.51 -18.55
C ARG A 21 7.49 4.92 -17.95
N GLY A 22 8.30 5.24 -16.95
CA GLY A 22 8.34 6.55 -16.29
C GLY A 22 7.19 6.78 -15.29
N LEU A 23 6.46 5.75 -14.88
CA LEU A 23 5.39 5.88 -13.90
C LEU A 23 5.94 5.79 -12.47
N SER A 24 5.39 6.60 -11.57
CA SER A 24 5.74 6.53 -10.16
C SER A 24 5.15 5.27 -9.52
N CYS A 25 6.03 4.36 -9.08
CA CYS A 25 5.65 3.14 -8.39
C CYS A 25 6.24 3.11 -6.97
N LEU A 26 5.50 2.57 -6.01
CA LEU A 26 6.00 2.30 -4.67
C LEU A 26 5.63 0.88 -4.24
N PHE A 27 6.62 0.14 -3.73
CA PHE A 27 6.43 -1.09 -2.98
C PHE A 27 6.57 -0.83 -1.48
N ILE A 28 5.64 -1.33 -0.67
CA ILE A 28 5.67 -1.20 0.78
C ILE A 28 4.90 -2.35 1.45
N THR A 29 5.35 -2.83 2.61
CA THR A 29 4.55 -3.80 3.38
C THR A 29 3.36 -3.11 4.04
N SER A 30 2.27 -3.84 4.23
CA SER A 30 1.06 -3.33 4.87
C SER A 30 1.34 -2.79 6.29
N THR A 31 2.16 -3.51 7.06
CA THR A 31 2.61 -3.12 8.40
C THR A 31 3.40 -1.82 8.38
N GLU A 32 4.35 -1.67 7.45
CA GLU A 32 5.15 -0.45 7.36
C GLU A 32 4.29 0.75 6.94
N LEU A 33 3.42 0.56 5.95
CA LEU A 33 2.50 1.59 5.49
C LEU A 33 1.61 2.11 6.62
N VAL A 34 0.94 1.21 7.34
CA VAL A 34 0.08 1.56 8.47
C VAL A 34 0.87 2.26 9.57
N ASN A 35 2.07 1.77 9.92
CA ASN A 35 2.91 2.41 10.92
C ASN A 35 3.34 3.83 10.52
N ARG A 36 3.67 4.05 9.24
CA ARG A 36 3.99 5.39 8.72
C ARG A 36 2.76 6.32 8.76
N LEU A 37 1.58 5.82 8.42
CA LEU A 37 0.33 6.58 8.50
C LEU A 37 -0.04 6.95 9.95
N ILE A 38 0.06 6.01 10.90
CA ILE A 38 -0.19 6.28 12.34
C ILE A 38 0.80 7.33 12.86
N ARG A 39 2.09 7.22 12.52
CA ARG A 39 3.08 8.24 12.92
C ARG A 39 2.75 9.62 12.34
N ALA A 40 2.32 9.68 11.09
CA ALA A 40 1.88 10.94 10.48
C ALA A 40 0.63 11.50 11.19
N HIS A 41 -0.31 10.63 11.56
CA HIS A 41 -1.51 11.01 12.31
C HIS A 41 -1.19 11.62 13.67
N LYS A 42 -0.34 10.96 14.45
CA LYS A 42 0.14 11.48 15.74
C LYS A 42 0.87 12.82 15.64
N ARG A 43 1.43 13.13 14.47
CA ARG A 43 2.11 14.41 14.17
C ARG A 43 1.19 15.46 13.53
N GLY A 44 -0.09 15.16 13.31
CA GLY A 44 -1.01 16.06 12.61
C GLY A 44 -0.74 16.20 11.11
N THR A 45 0.00 15.28 10.49
CA THR A 45 0.42 15.32 9.08
C THR A 45 -0.19 14.20 8.22
N SER A 46 -1.29 13.58 8.69
CA SER A 46 -1.97 12.50 7.97
C SER A 46 -2.34 12.87 6.55
N ASP A 47 -2.93 14.05 6.33
CA ASP A 47 -3.42 14.46 5.02
C ASP A 47 -2.28 14.53 3.98
N THR A 48 -1.14 15.13 4.36
CA THR A 48 0.06 15.18 3.52
C THR A 48 0.57 13.78 3.19
N MET A 49 0.61 12.89 4.18
CA MET A 49 1.11 11.53 3.99
C MET A 49 0.16 10.68 3.14
N LEU A 50 -1.15 10.79 3.37
CA LEU A 50 -2.19 10.13 2.58
C LEU A 50 -2.15 10.59 1.13
N LYS A 51 -2.07 11.90 0.87
CA LYS A 51 -1.90 12.47 -0.48
C LYS A 51 -0.63 11.96 -1.17
N LYS A 52 0.48 11.88 -0.44
CA LYS A 52 1.75 11.31 -0.96
C LYS A 52 1.54 9.87 -1.44
N TYR A 53 0.96 9.00 -0.62
CA TYR A 53 0.73 7.60 -0.99
C TYR A 53 -0.35 7.43 -2.06
N ALA A 54 -1.40 8.25 -2.04
CA ALA A 54 -2.43 8.26 -3.07
C ALA A 54 -1.91 8.76 -4.43
N GLY A 55 -0.83 9.56 -4.44
CA GLY A 55 -0.25 10.16 -5.64
C GLY A 55 0.55 9.19 -6.53
N TYR A 56 1.06 8.07 -6.00
CA TYR A 56 1.79 7.10 -6.82
C TYR A 56 0.88 6.50 -7.90
N ALA A 57 1.38 6.43 -9.14
CA ALA A 57 0.67 5.80 -10.24
C ALA A 57 0.35 4.33 -9.93
N VAL A 58 1.32 3.62 -9.37
CA VAL A 58 1.15 2.25 -8.86
C VAL A 58 1.60 2.17 -7.40
N LEU A 59 0.72 1.68 -6.52
CA LEU A 59 1.06 1.41 -5.12
C LEU A 59 0.89 -0.09 -4.87
N ILE A 60 1.99 -0.77 -4.55
CA ILE A 60 2.03 -2.17 -4.19
C ILE A 60 2.08 -2.27 -2.66
N ILE A 61 1.07 -2.90 -2.08
CA ILE A 61 0.94 -3.15 -0.65
C ILE A 61 1.07 -4.66 -0.41
N ASP A 62 2.21 -5.07 0.12
CA ASP A 62 2.54 -6.47 0.35
C ASP A 62 2.06 -6.96 1.73
N GLU A 63 1.76 -8.24 1.85
CA GLU A 63 1.44 -8.92 3.12
C GLU A 63 0.25 -8.30 3.89
N VAL A 64 -0.82 -7.91 3.19
CA VAL A 64 -2.01 -7.39 3.85
C VAL A 64 -2.66 -8.46 4.73
N GLY A 65 -2.89 -8.09 5.99
CA GLY A 65 -3.65 -8.87 6.98
C GLY A 65 -2.84 -9.91 7.76
N TYR A 66 -1.50 -9.93 7.63
CA TYR A 66 -0.67 -10.81 8.46
C TYR A 66 -0.65 -10.38 9.94
N LEU A 67 -0.73 -9.08 10.24
CA LEU A 67 -0.81 -8.55 11.60
C LEU A 67 -2.13 -7.79 11.82
N PRO A 68 -2.76 -7.92 13.00
CA PRO A 68 -3.94 -7.13 13.32
C PRO A 68 -3.57 -5.66 13.42
N PHE A 69 -4.18 -4.83 12.57
CA PHE A 69 -4.03 -3.38 12.68
C PHE A 69 -4.88 -2.85 13.83
N SER A 70 -4.38 -1.80 14.49
CA SER A 70 -5.22 -1.02 15.40
C SER A 70 -6.40 -0.41 14.63
N LYS A 71 -7.52 -0.11 15.31
CA LYS A 71 -8.68 0.55 14.69
C LYS A 71 -8.29 1.83 13.94
N GLU A 72 -7.38 2.62 14.52
CA GLU A 72 -6.81 3.82 13.91
C GLU A 72 -6.04 3.49 12.62
N GLY A 73 -5.17 2.48 12.66
CA GLY A 73 -4.41 2.03 11.49
C GLY A 73 -5.30 1.54 10.36
N SER A 74 -6.34 0.75 10.68
CA SER A 74 -7.34 0.27 9.73
C SER A 74 -8.10 1.42 9.07
N ASN A 75 -8.50 2.43 9.84
CA ASN A 75 -9.20 3.61 9.31
C ASN A 75 -8.30 4.40 8.34
N LEU A 76 -7.02 4.60 8.68
CA LEU A 76 -6.07 5.30 7.82
C LEU A 76 -5.79 4.54 6.52
N LEU A 77 -5.64 3.22 6.60
CA LEU A 77 -5.48 2.38 5.41
C LEU A 77 -6.74 2.44 4.53
N PHE A 78 -7.93 2.36 5.12
CA PHE A 78 -9.19 2.48 4.39
C PHE A 78 -9.33 3.84 3.69
N GLN A 79 -8.97 4.93 4.36
CA GLN A 79 -8.94 6.27 3.74
C GLN A 79 -8.00 6.30 2.53
N LEU A 80 -6.80 5.74 2.64
CA LEU A 80 -5.85 5.66 1.53
C LEU A 80 -6.41 4.86 0.35
N ILE A 81 -7.02 3.69 0.60
CA ILE A 81 -7.62 2.87 -0.45
C ILE A 81 -8.77 3.63 -1.14
N ASN A 82 -9.64 4.30 -0.38
CA ASN A 82 -10.73 5.10 -0.95
C ASN A 82 -10.21 6.26 -1.81
N MET A 83 -9.13 6.93 -1.40
CA MET A 83 -8.51 7.99 -2.21
C MET A 83 -7.97 7.49 -3.56
N ARG A 84 -7.63 6.20 -3.65
CA ARG A 84 -7.09 5.56 -4.86
C ARG A 84 -8.15 4.85 -5.69
N TYR A 85 -9.27 4.47 -5.09
CA TYR A 85 -10.38 3.77 -5.77
C TYR A 85 -10.82 4.53 -7.02
N GLU A 86 -10.91 3.82 -8.15
CA GLU A 86 -11.21 4.36 -9.49
C GLU A 86 -10.29 5.48 -10.00
N ARG A 87 -9.16 5.77 -9.33
CA ARG A 87 -8.25 6.86 -9.68
C ARG A 87 -6.82 6.40 -10.01
N LYS A 88 -6.28 5.46 -9.23
CA LYS A 88 -4.89 4.98 -9.36
C LYS A 88 -4.78 3.48 -9.07
N SER A 89 -3.86 2.81 -9.76
CA SER A 89 -3.68 1.36 -9.66
C SER A 89 -3.10 0.96 -8.30
N THR A 90 -3.74 0.03 -7.61
CA THR A 90 -3.27 -0.50 -6.32
C THR A 90 -3.16 -2.02 -6.44
N ILE A 91 -1.98 -2.57 -6.14
CA ILE A 91 -1.74 -4.01 -6.11
C ILE A 91 -1.64 -4.41 -4.65
N ILE A 92 -2.40 -5.43 -4.25
CA ILE A 92 -2.38 -5.97 -2.90
C ILE A 92 -1.98 -7.43 -2.96
N THR A 93 -1.04 -7.84 -2.12
CA THR A 93 -0.77 -9.26 -1.88
C THR A 93 -1.23 -9.63 -0.47
N THR A 94 -1.78 -10.83 -0.34
CA THR A 94 -2.15 -11.38 0.97
C THR A 94 -1.87 -12.87 1.04
N ASN A 95 -1.34 -13.29 2.19
CA ASN A 95 -1.16 -14.69 2.57
C ASN A 95 -2.36 -15.25 3.35
N ILE A 96 -3.38 -14.43 3.64
CA ILE A 96 -4.63 -14.92 4.19
C ILE A 96 -5.38 -15.68 3.07
N PRO A 97 -5.96 -16.86 3.37
CA PRO A 97 -6.90 -17.56 2.48
C PRO A 97 -8.13 -16.72 2.14
#